data_AF-A0A1X3P8S9-F1
#
_entry.id   AF-A0A1X3P8S9-F1
#
_cell.length_a   1.000
_cell.length_b   1.000
_cell.length_c   1.000
_cell.angle_alpha   90.00
_cell.angle_beta   90.00
_cell.angle_gamma   90.00
#
_symmetry.space_group_name_H-M   'P 1'
#
loop_
_entity.id
_entity.type
_entity.pdbx_description
1 polymer ?
#
loop_
_entity_poly.entity_id
_entity_poly.type
_entity_poly.pdbx_seq_one_letter_code
_entity_poly.pdbx_strand_id
1 'polypeptide(L)'
;MPNRENGQCCGLARAAEMVGRRWTLLILRDLLVGPQRYSDPAGALPGNPSHLLSTRLTELAQGVLISPRPPSSSSPPPTAELHDADSATWHHELMAHLHLTGEPAADDLLSKDPFALLTGMLLDQQVAMEVAFAGPQKLHERLGTLDPATIADYDAEEFTAAFREKPAVHRFPGSMASRVQKLAEAVVDDWDGDAAAIWTHDAPSGPEVLKRLKKLPGFGEQKAKIFLALLGKQLSFDGEGWREASAPYGEADAKRSVADIYDRESLLEVRETKRAAKAAARAEKSS
;
A
#
# COMPACT_ATOMS: atom_id res chain seq x y z
N MET A 1 6.84 -36.55 13.81
CA MET A 1 6.16 -35.38 14.39
C MET A 1 5.34 -34.73 13.29
N PRO A 2 4.06 -34.41 13.50
CA PRO A 2 3.23 -33.90 12.42
C PRO A 2 3.67 -32.47 12.05
N ASN A 3 3.70 -32.23 10.75
CA ASN A 3 4.10 -30.99 10.11
C ASN A 3 3.17 -29.86 10.57
N ARG A 4 3.72 -28.80 11.18
CA ARG A 4 2.98 -27.57 11.41
C ARG A 4 2.93 -26.82 10.09
N GLU A 5 1.85 -27.03 9.34
CA GLU A 5 1.41 -26.10 8.31
C GLU A 5 1.00 -24.80 9.02
N ASN A 6 1.99 -23.95 9.30
CA ASN A 6 1.75 -22.58 9.67
C ASN A 6 1.22 -21.88 8.41
N GLY A 7 -0.07 -21.55 8.40
CA GLY A 7 -0.73 -20.77 7.35
C GLY A 7 -0.19 -19.34 7.28
N GLN A 8 1.09 -19.19 6.95
CA GLN A 8 1.80 -17.93 6.78
C GLN A 8 1.63 -17.49 5.32
N CYS A 9 0.52 -16.82 5.02
CA CYS A 9 0.35 -16.08 3.77
C CYS A 9 1.00 -14.69 3.85
N CYS A 10 2.24 -14.61 4.35
CA CYS A 10 3.06 -13.40 4.29
C CYS A 10 3.97 -13.50 3.05
N GLY A 11 4.05 -12.44 2.24
CA GLY A 11 4.92 -12.40 1.06
C GLY A 11 6.38 -12.76 1.37
N LEU A 12 6.86 -12.43 2.57
CA LEU A 12 8.20 -12.80 3.05
C LEU A 12 8.35 -14.31 3.30
N ALA A 13 7.34 -14.98 3.84
CA ALA A 13 7.36 -16.43 4.03
C ALA A 13 7.40 -17.15 2.67
N ARG A 14 6.66 -16.62 1.69
CA ARG A 14 6.68 -17.13 0.31
C ARG A 14 8.01 -16.88 -0.38
N ALA A 15 8.59 -15.69 -0.23
CA ALA A 15 9.92 -15.37 -0.76
C ALA A 15 11.00 -16.25 -0.11
N ALA A 16 10.96 -16.44 1.20
CA ALA A 16 11.87 -17.33 1.92
C ALA A 16 11.73 -18.79 1.45
N GLU A 17 10.49 -19.25 1.22
CA GLU A 17 10.24 -20.59 0.66
C GLU A 17 10.84 -20.73 -0.75
N MET A 18 10.71 -19.72 -1.61
CA MET A 18 11.24 -19.72 -2.98
C MET A 18 12.78 -19.67 -3.01
N VAL A 19 13.38 -18.77 -2.23
CA VAL A 19 14.84 -18.61 -2.11
C VAL A 19 15.48 -19.82 -1.44
N GLY A 20 14.78 -20.46 -0.50
CA GLY A 20 15.20 -21.68 0.18
C GLY A 20 15.18 -22.95 -0.68
N ARG A 21 14.60 -22.90 -1.90
CA ARG A 21 14.62 -24.06 -2.80
C ARG A 21 16.03 -24.33 -3.28
N ARG A 22 16.36 -25.63 -3.41
CA ARG A 22 17.69 -26.08 -3.87
C ARG A 22 18.06 -25.35 -5.16
N TRP A 23 19.28 -24.83 -5.17
CA TRP A 23 19.92 -24.13 -6.29
C TRP A 23 19.42 -22.72 -6.59
N THR A 24 18.32 -22.26 -6.00
CA THR A 24 17.78 -20.90 -6.26
C THR A 24 18.83 -19.82 -5.96
N LEU A 25 19.48 -19.86 -4.80
CA LEU A 25 20.51 -18.89 -4.44
C LEU A 25 21.74 -18.92 -5.34
N LEU A 26 22.09 -20.09 -5.91
CA LEU A 26 23.22 -20.21 -6.84
C LEU A 26 22.87 -19.65 -8.21
N ILE A 27 21.64 -19.92 -8.68
CA ILE A 27 21.10 -19.33 -9.91
C ILE A 27 21.01 -17.81 -9.77
N LEU A 28 20.47 -17.30 -8.67
CA LEU A 28 20.36 -15.86 -8.41
C LEU A 28 21.75 -15.21 -8.30
N ARG A 29 22.70 -15.81 -7.56
CA ARG A 29 24.09 -15.33 -7.48
C ARG A 29 24.72 -15.19 -8.86
N ASP A 30 24.58 -16.19 -9.72
CA ASP A 30 25.21 -16.17 -11.04
C ASP A 30 24.55 -15.13 -11.97
N LEU A 31 23.23 -14.91 -11.82
CA LEU A 31 22.51 -13.83 -12.50
C LEU A 31 22.87 -12.43 -11.96
N LEU A 32 23.21 -12.30 -10.68
CA LEU A 32 23.65 -11.04 -10.05
C LEU A 32 25.02 -10.56 -10.55
N VAL A 33 25.86 -11.46 -11.08
CA VAL A 33 27.18 -11.12 -11.66
C VAL A 33 27.04 -10.55 -13.08
N GLY A 34 25.90 -10.77 -13.75
CA GLY A 34 25.59 -10.23 -15.07
C GLY A 34 24.67 -11.15 -15.88
N PRO A 35 24.17 -10.70 -17.04
CA PRO A 35 23.27 -11.48 -17.88
C PRO A 35 23.93 -12.77 -18.37
N GLN A 36 23.37 -13.91 -17.97
CA GLN A 36 23.84 -15.24 -18.33
C GLN A 36 22.98 -15.85 -19.44
N ARG A 37 23.58 -16.57 -20.39
CA ARG A 37 22.81 -17.42 -21.32
C ARG A 37 22.27 -18.62 -20.56
N TYR A 38 21.20 -19.23 -21.06
CA TYR A 38 20.63 -20.46 -20.47
C TYR A 38 21.68 -21.57 -20.24
N SER A 39 22.72 -21.63 -21.07
CA SER A 39 23.83 -22.59 -20.99
C SER A 39 24.82 -22.33 -19.84
N ASP A 40 24.87 -21.10 -19.31
CA ASP A 40 25.98 -20.67 -18.46
C ASP A 40 25.76 -21.07 -16.99
N PRO A 41 24.56 -20.92 -16.39
CA PRO A 41 24.24 -21.48 -15.08
C PRO A 41 24.21 -23.01 -15.08
N ALA A 42 23.87 -23.63 -16.23
CA ALA A 42 23.79 -25.09 -16.35
C ALA A 42 25.15 -25.79 -16.16
N GLY A 43 26.26 -25.09 -16.43
CA GLY A 43 27.62 -25.60 -16.22
C GLY A 43 28.14 -25.48 -14.78
N ALA A 44 27.53 -24.62 -13.95
CA ALA A 44 28.00 -24.30 -12.60
C ALA A 44 27.32 -25.13 -11.49
N LEU A 45 26.27 -25.89 -11.81
CA LEU A 45 25.47 -26.67 -10.85
C LEU A 45 25.96 -28.13 -10.78
N PRO A 46 26.59 -28.60 -9.68
CA PRO A 46 27.00 -29.99 -9.53
C PRO A 46 25.87 -31.01 -9.77
N GLY A 47 26.04 -31.90 -10.74
CA GLY A 47 25.10 -32.99 -11.04
C GLY A 47 23.99 -32.68 -12.05
N ASN A 48 24.19 -31.66 -12.90
CA ASN A 48 23.41 -31.26 -14.08
C ASN A 48 22.05 -31.97 -14.32
N PRO A 49 20.95 -31.40 -13.82
CA PRO A 49 19.61 -31.68 -14.29
C PRO A 49 19.11 -30.48 -15.11
N SER A 50 19.39 -30.45 -16.42
CA SER A 50 18.91 -29.42 -17.35
C SER A 50 17.39 -29.17 -17.26
N HIS A 51 16.63 -30.18 -16.81
CA HIS A 51 15.18 -30.09 -16.60
C HIS A 51 14.78 -29.33 -15.32
N LEU A 52 15.66 -29.21 -14.31
CA LEU A 52 15.37 -28.44 -13.10
C LEU A 52 15.67 -26.95 -13.27
N LEU A 53 16.63 -26.58 -14.13
CA LEU A 53 16.94 -25.17 -14.40
C LEU A 53 15.77 -24.47 -15.10
N SER A 54 15.19 -25.07 -16.14
CA SER A 54 14.03 -24.52 -16.85
C SER A 54 12.81 -24.36 -15.94
N THR A 55 12.51 -25.39 -15.12
CA THR A 55 11.43 -25.32 -14.13
C THR A 55 11.68 -24.20 -13.13
N ARG A 56 12.92 -24.06 -12.63
CA ARG A 56 13.25 -23.01 -11.65
C ARG A 56 13.23 -21.61 -12.25
N LEU A 57 13.74 -21.41 -13.46
CA LEU A 57 13.64 -20.12 -14.15
C LEU A 57 12.17 -19.76 -14.42
N THR A 58 11.32 -20.74 -14.74
CA THR A 58 9.88 -20.52 -14.91
C THR A 58 9.22 -20.11 -13.60
N GLU A 59 9.52 -20.80 -12.49
CA GLU A 59 9.00 -20.44 -11.17
C GLU A 59 9.49 -19.07 -10.69
N LEU A 60 10.76 -18.74 -10.92
CA LEU A 60 11.32 -17.43 -10.61
C LEU A 60 10.69 -16.33 -11.47
N ALA A 61 10.39 -16.61 -12.74
CA ALA A 61 9.69 -15.67 -13.61
C ALA A 61 8.24 -15.45 -13.20
N GLN A 62 7.55 -16.52 -12.76
CA GLN A 62 6.19 -16.44 -12.22
C GLN A 62 6.14 -15.72 -10.86
N GLY A 63 7.21 -15.77 -10.07
CA GLY A 63 7.37 -15.01 -8.83
C GLY A 63 7.91 -13.59 -9.02
N VAL A 64 7.99 -13.08 -10.26
CA VAL A 64 8.49 -11.74 -10.64
C VAL A 64 9.98 -11.49 -10.32
N LEU A 65 10.73 -12.52 -9.91
CA LEU A 65 12.15 -12.40 -9.58
C LEU A 65 13.05 -12.27 -10.82
N ILE A 66 12.59 -12.73 -11.99
CA ILE A 66 13.28 -12.60 -13.28
C ILE A 66 12.27 -12.38 -14.41
N SER A 67 12.66 -11.73 -15.50
CA SER A 67 11.79 -11.55 -16.68
C SER A 67 12.43 -12.15 -17.94
N PRO A 68 11.80 -13.14 -18.61
CA PRO A 68 12.34 -13.72 -19.84
C PRO A 68 12.13 -12.77 -21.03
N ARG A 69 13.18 -12.58 -21.84
CA ARG A 69 13.09 -11.84 -23.10
C ARG A 69 12.67 -12.77 -24.25
N PRO A 70 11.69 -12.38 -25.09
CA PRO A 70 11.36 -13.16 -26.29
C PRO A 70 12.50 -13.13 -27.32
N PRO A 71 12.71 -14.21 -28.10
CA PRO A 71 13.74 -14.23 -29.13
C PRO A 71 13.40 -13.25 -30.26
N SER A 72 14.31 -12.32 -30.57
CA SER A 72 14.19 -11.40 -31.70
C SER A 72 14.46 -12.12 -33.02
N SER A 73 13.62 -11.88 -34.05
CA SER A 73 13.67 -12.56 -35.36
C SER A 73 14.71 -12.03 -36.37
N SER A 74 15.80 -11.40 -35.91
CA SER A 74 16.94 -11.06 -36.78
C SER A 74 18.25 -11.11 -35.99
N SER A 75 19.23 -11.87 -36.51
CA SER A 75 20.60 -12.04 -35.98
C SER A 75 21.49 -10.82 -36.28
N PRO A 76 22.63 -10.58 -35.58
CA PRO A 76 23.29 -11.35 -34.51
C PRO A 76 22.73 -10.96 -33.12
N PRO A 77 23.02 -11.68 -32.01
CA PRO A 77 22.20 -11.59 -30.81
C PRO A 77 22.26 -10.18 -30.23
N PRO A 78 21.10 -9.56 -29.89
CA PRO A 78 21.09 -8.21 -29.35
C PRO A 78 21.80 -8.19 -28.00
N THR A 79 22.84 -7.38 -27.91
CA THR A 79 23.43 -6.94 -26.65
C THR A 79 22.30 -6.40 -25.78
N ALA A 80 22.13 -6.97 -24.58
CA ALA A 80 21.26 -6.39 -23.58
C ALA A 80 22.04 -5.25 -22.92
N GLU A 81 21.90 -4.05 -23.45
CA GLU A 81 22.18 -2.83 -22.68
C GLU A 81 21.00 -2.63 -21.73
N LEU A 82 21.28 -2.58 -20.42
CA LEU A 82 20.40 -1.87 -19.51
C LEU A 82 20.80 -0.40 -19.63
N HIS A 83 19.83 0.45 -20.02
CA HIS A 83 19.91 1.85 -19.61
C HIS A 83 20.07 1.87 -18.10
N ASP A 84 20.86 2.82 -17.59
CA ASP A 84 20.90 3.15 -16.16
C ASP A 84 19.46 3.16 -15.66
N ALA A 85 19.06 2.08 -14.99
CA ALA A 85 17.85 2.07 -14.22
C ALA A 85 18.20 2.98 -13.06
N ASP A 86 17.86 4.26 -13.21
CA ASP A 86 17.93 5.24 -12.15
C ASP A 86 17.51 4.53 -10.88
N SER A 87 18.38 4.53 -9.88
CA SER A 87 18.17 3.91 -8.57
C SER A 87 16.85 4.32 -7.89
N ALA A 88 16.15 5.33 -8.43
CA ALA A 88 14.78 5.69 -8.12
C ALA A 88 13.71 4.64 -8.51
N THR A 89 13.92 3.86 -9.57
CA THR A 89 12.93 2.89 -10.08
C THR A 89 12.83 1.62 -9.23
N TRP A 90 13.95 1.16 -8.64
CA TRP A 90 13.97 -0.02 -7.77
C TRP A 90 13.39 0.21 -6.37
N HIS A 91 13.41 1.44 -5.86
CA HIS A 91 12.74 1.77 -4.60
C HIS A 91 11.22 1.73 -4.73
N HIS A 92 10.71 2.02 -5.92
CA HIS A 92 9.29 2.24 -6.17
C HIS A 92 8.48 0.93 -6.31
N GLU A 93 9.14 -0.18 -6.63
CA GLU A 93 8.54 -1.52 -6.75
C GLU A 93 8.66 -2.36 -5.44
N LEU A 94 9.41 -1.85 -4.46
CA LEU A 94 9.49 -2.34 -3.08
C LEU A 94 8.65 -1.52 -2.09
N MET A 95 8.00 -0.45 -2.55
CA MET A 95 7.00 0.27 -1.76
C MET A 95 5.73 -0.56 -1.64
N ALA A 96 5.13 -0.54 -0.46
CA ALA A 96 3.86 -1.19 -0.21
C ALA A 96 2.77 -0.58 -1.11
N HIS A 97 2.25 -1.39 -2.03
CA HIS A 97 1.15 -0.99 -2.89
C HIS A 97 -0.19 -1.29 -2.19
N LEU A 98 -0.99 -0.24 -1.99
CA LEU A 98 -2.31 -0.32 -1.37
C LEU A 98 -3.36 -0.78 -2.38
N HIS A 99 -4.42 -1.44 -1.92
CA HIS A 99 -5.51 -1.95 -2.75
C HIS A 99 -6.89 -1.58 -2.19
N LEU A 100 -7.05 -0.33 -1.74
CA LEU A 100 -8.18 0.10 -0.90
C LEU A 100 -9.45 0.41 -1.70
N THR A 101 -9.30 0.78 -2.96
CA THR A 101 -10.39 1.27 -3.81
C THR A 101 -10.81 0.26 -4.87
N GLY A 102 -9.86 -0.56 -5.36
CA GLY A 102 -10.03 -1.40 -6.53
C GLY A 102 -9.87 -0.65 -7.86
N GLU A 103 -9.51 0.62 -7.81
CA GLU A 103 -9.22 1.51 -8.95
C GLU A 103 -7.70 1.75 -9.01
N PRO A 104 -6.99 1.26 -10.05
CA PRO A 104 -5.52 1.29 -10.07
C PRO A 104 -4.91 2.68 -9.86
N ALA A 105 -5.47 3.73 -10.47
CA ALA A 105 -4.94 5.09 -10.35
C ALA A 105 -5.10 5.67 -8.93
N ALA A 106 -6.22 5.38 -8.27
CA ALA A 106 -6.44 5.84 -6.89
C ALA A 106 -5.57 5.05 -5.91
N ASP A 107 -5.46 3.74 -6.10
CA ASP A 107 -4.60 2.87 -5.28
C ASP A 107 -3.11 3.25 -5.43
N ASP A 108 -2.65 3.57 -6.64
CA ASP A 108 -1.30 4.06 -6.92
C ASP A 108 -1.00 5.40 -6.23
N LEU A 109 -1.94 6.37 -6.31
CA LEU A 109 -1.81 7.66 -5.61
C LEU A 109 -1.75 7.48 -4.09
N LEU A 110 -2.66 6.68 -3.51
CA LEU A 110 -2.71 6.42 -2.06
C LEU A 110 -1.43 5.74 -1.55
N SER A 111 -0.76 4.96 -2.40
CA SER A 111 0.48 4.26 -2.04
C SER A 111 1.69 5.19 -1.96
N LYS A 112 1.66 6.32 -2.68
CA LYS A 112 2.81 7.23 -2.83
C LYS A 112 2.66 8.54 -2.10
N ASP A 113 1.43 9.00 -1.89
CA ASP A 113 1.12 10.31 -1.34
C ASP A 113 0.53 10.17 0.08
N PRO A 114 1.33 10.45 1.13
CA PRO A 114 0.89 10.44 2.53
C PRO A 114 -0.33 11.33 2.80
N PHE A 115 -0.41 12.49 2.14
CA PHE A 115 -1.52 13.42 2.32
C PHE A 115 -2.79 12.94 1.62
N ALA A 116 -2.67 12.32 0.44
CA ALA A 116 -3.77 11.64 -0.22
C ALA A 116 -4.34 10.52 0.67
N LEU A 117 -3.46 9.75 1.33
CA LEU A 117 -3.89 8.69 2.24
C LEU A 117 -4.63 9.22 3.47
N LEU A 118 -4.12 10.27 4.12
CA LEU A 118 -4.81 10.96 5.22
C LEU A 118 -6.17 11.52 4.76
N THR A 119 -6.22 12.10 3.56
CA THR A 119 -7.45 12.63 2.96
C THR A 119 -8.47 11.52 2.71
N GLY A 120 -8.06 10.38 2.16
CA GLY A 120 -8.93 9.21 1.99
C GLY A 120 -9.54 8.73 3.31
N MET A 121 -8.72 8.63 4.37
CA MET A 121 -9.18 8.30 5.72
C MET A 121 -10.15 9.35 6.27
N LEU A 122 -9.88 10.64 6.09
CA LEU A 122 -10.75 11.73 6.52
C LEU A 122 -12.12 11.66 5.82
N LEU A 123 -12.13 11.34 4.53
CA LEU A 123 -13.33 11.20 3.70
C LEU A 123 -14.14 9.93 3.99
N ASP A 124 -13.58 8.91 4.69
CA ASP A 124 -14.32 7.71 5.10
C ASP A 124 -15.30 8.05 6.23
N GLN A 125 -16.33 8.82 5.86
CA GLN A 125 -17.40 9.27 6.71
C GLN A 125 -18.70 8.98 6.02
N GLN A 126 -19.42 8.01 6.57
CA GLN A 126 -20.82 7.81 6.23
C GLN A 126 -21.04 7.38 4.75
N VAL A 127 -19.99 7.14 3.97
CA VAL A 127 -19.99 6.59 2.61
C VAL A 127 -19.42 5.16 2.59
N ALA A 128 -19.36 4.54 1.42
CA ALA A 128 -18.56 3.32 1.24
C ALA A 128 -17.07 3.71 1.26
N MET A 129 -16.21 2.87 1.84
CA MET A 129 -14.81 3.26 2.07
C MET A 129 -14.06 3.45 0.76
N GLU A 130 -14.35 2.62 -0.24
CA GLU A 130 -13.75 2.69 -1.58
C GLU A 130 -14.07 4.01 -2.25
N VAL A 131 -15.29 4.51 -2.05
CA VAL A 131 -15.71 5.82 -2.57
C VAL A 131 -14.96 6.95 -1.85
N ALA A 132 -14.72 6.81 -0.54
CA ALA A 132 -13.94 7.77 0.23
C ALA A 132 -12.46 7.78 -0.19
N PHE A 133 -11.84 6.61 -0.27
CA PHE A 133 -10.43 6.45 -0.63
C PHE A 133 -10.16 6.72 -2.12
N ALA A 134 -11.16 6.67 -3.00
CA ALA A 134 -11.07 7.18 -4.37
C ALA A 134 -11.21 8.71 -4.46
N GLY A 135 -11.64 9.38 -3.38
CA GLY A 135 -11.84 10.83 -3.32
C GLY A 135 -10.58 11.66 -3.62
N PRO A 136 -9.41 11.35 -3.03
CA PRO A 136 -8.15 12.04 -3.32
C PRO A 136 -7.80 12.06 -4.80
N GLN A 137 -7.95 10.94 -5.52
CA GLN A 137 -7.65 10.88 -6.95
C GLN A 137 -8.52 11.84 -7.77
N LYS A 138 -9.82 11.94 -7.46
CA LYS A 138 -10.70 12.91 -8.12
C LYS A 138 -10.29 14.35 -7.85
N LEU A 139 -9.81 14.66 -6.65
CA LEU A 139 -9.29 15.99 -6.33
C LEU A 139 -8.00 16.26 -7.09
N HIS A 140 -7.09 15.29 -7.13
CA HIS A 140 -5.85 15.39 -7.89
C HIS A 140 -6.12 15.65 -9.38
N GLU A 141 -7.08 14.94 -9.99
CA GLU A 141 -7.47 15.16 -11.40
C GLU A 141 -8.04 16.56 -11.67
N ARG A 142 -8.75 17.16 -10.70
CA ARG A 142 -9.42 18.46 -10.84
C ARG A 142 -8.49 19.63 -10.56
N LEU A 143 -7.61 19.46 -9.58
CA LEU A 143 -6.75 20.52 -9.04
C LEU A 143 -5.32 20.43 -9.57
N GLY A 144 -4.93 19.28 -10.15
CA GLY A 144 -3.58 18.99 -10.62
C GLY A 144 -2.57 18.67 -9.51
N THR A 145 -2.94 18.82 -8.24
CA THR A 145 -2.07 18.61 -7.09
C THR A 145 -2.87 18.23 -5.84
N LEU A 146 -2.18 17.59 -4.89
CA LEU A 146 -2.62 17.39 -3.51
C LEU A 146 -1.58 17.92 -2.50
N ASP A 147 -0.69 18.80 -2.94
CA ASP A 147 0.28 19.46 -2.07
C ASP A 147 -0.43 20.20 -0.91
N PRO A 148 -0.11 19.90 0.37
CA PRO A 148 -0.83 20.47 1.52
C PRO A 148 -0.83 22.00 1.55
N ALA A 149 0.27 22.66 1.19
CA ALA A 149 0.33 24.13 1.16
C ALA A 149 -0.63 24.70 0.11
N THR A 150 -0.62 24.13 -1.09
CA THR A 150 -1.55 24.52 -2.16
C THR A 150 -3.01 24.30 -1.78
N ILE A 151 -3.33 23.20 -1.09
CA ILE A 151 -4.70 22.90 -0.67
C ILE A 151 -5.17 23.79 0.48
N ALA A 152 -4.27 24.12 1.42
CA ALA A 152 -4.55 25.02 2.54
C ALA A 152 -4.85 26.45 2.04
N ASP A 153 -4.06 26.95 1.08
CA ASP A 153 -4.21 28.29 0.52
C ASP A 153 -5.27 28.40 -0.59
N TYR A 154 -5.87 27.29 -1.02
CA TYR A 154 -6.87 27.27 -2.09
C TYR A 154 -8.11 28.08 -1.72
N ASP A 155 -8.69 28.82 -2.69
CA ASP A 155 -9.95 29.51 -2.44
C ASP A 155 -11.05 28.53 -2.01
N ALA A 156 -11.74 28.84 -0.90
CA ALA A 156 -12.67 27.91 -0.27
C ALA A 156 -13.92 27.62 -1.14
N GLU A 157 -14.37 28.59 -1.94
CA GLU A 157 -15.52 28.41 -2.83
C GLU A 157 -15.13 27.59 -4.05
N GLU A 158 -13.98 27.87 -4.66
CA GLU A 158 -13.44 27.10 -5.79
C GLU A 158 -13.09 25.67 -5.38
N PHE A 159 -12.46 25.46 -4.21
CA PHE A 159 -12.18 24.14 -3.68
C PHE A 159 -13.47 23.35 -3.41
N THR A 160 -14.49 24.01 -2.85
CA THR A 160 -15.81 23.39 -2.69
C THR A 160 -16.47 23.06 -4.04
N ALA A 161 -16.25 23.87 -5.08
CA ALA A 161 -16.73 23.59 -6.42
C ALA A 161 -16.06 22.35 -7.01
N ALA A 162 -14.74 22.19 -6.82
CA ALA A 162 -14.01 20.99 -7.19
C ALA A 162 -14.58 19.75 -6.51
N PHE A 163 -15.00 19.82 -5.23
CA PHE A 163 -15.69 18.71 -4.56
C PHE A 163 -17.05 18.35 -5.17
N ARG A 164 -17.75 19.33 -5.77
CA ARG A 164 -19.11 19.18 -6.31
C ARG A 164 -19.16 18.68 -7.74
N GLU A 165 -18.08 18.84 -8.50
CA GLU A 165 -18.00 18.39 -9.89
C GLU A 165 -18.39 16.90 -10.00
N LYS A 166 -19.20 16.57 -11.01
CA LYS A 166 -19.77 15.23 -11.17
C LYS A 166 -18.78 14.28 -11.86
N PRO A 167 -18.56 13.05 -11.34
CA PRO A 167 -19.14 12.50 -10.12
C PRO A 167 -18.52 13.12 -8.86
N ALA A 168 -19.35 13.56 -7.91
CA ALA A 168 -18.89 14.27 -6.71
C ALA A 168 -17.83 13.47 -5.93
N VAL A 169 -16.91 14.18 -5.26
CA VAL A 169 -15.88 13.58 -4.39
C VAL A 169 -16.53 12.90 -3.20
N HIS A 170 -17.53 13.56 -2.59
CA HIS A 170 -18.25 13.05 -1.44
C HIS A 170 -19.73 13.45 -1.50
N ARG A 171 -20.59 12.69 -0.82
CA ARG A 171 -22.04 13.02 -0.71
C ARG A 171 -22.34 14.30 0.10
N PHE A 172 -21.34 14.80 0.82
CA PHE A 172 -21.39 16.05 1.60
C PHE A 172 -20.23 16.96 1.16
N PRO A 173 -20.26 17.52 -0.06
CA PRO A 173 -19.08 18.14 -0.66
C PRO A 173 -18.57 19.35 0.12
N GLY A 174 -19.45 20.27 0.54
CA GLY A 174 -19.02 21.48 1.25
C GLY A 174 -18.39 21.20 2.63
N SER A 175 -18.99 20.31 3.42
CA SER A 175 -18.43 20.00 4.75
C SER A 175 -17.17 19.16 4.68
N MET A 176 -17.00 18.32 3.65
CA MET A 176 -15.75 17.58 3.45
C MET A 176 -14.65 18.47 2.89
N ALA A 177 -14.95 19.38 1.96
CA ALA A 177 -13.99 20.36 1.44
C ALA A 177 -13.36 21.16 2.58
N SER A 178 -14.18 21.80 3.42
CA SER A 178 -13.67 22.55 4.58
C SER A 178 -12.83 21.70 5.55
N ARG A 179 -13.12 20.41 5.70
CA ARG A 179 -12.32 19.54 6.57
C ARG A 179 -10.99 19.16 5.94
N VAL A 180 -10.95 18.96 4.63
CA VAL A 180 -9.69 18.67 3.92
C VAL A 180 -8.78 19.87 3.93
N GLN A 181 -9.30 21.10 3.75
CA GLN A 181 -8.48 22.32 3.91
C GLN A 181 -7.92 22.44 5.32
N LYS A 182 -8.74 22.23 6.37
CA LYS A 182 -8.25 22.23 7.76
C LYS A 182 -7.21 21.15 8.03
N LEU A 183 -7.34 19.99 7.41
CA LEU A 183 -6.33 18.93 7.49
C LEU A 183 -5.03 19.39 6.81
N ALA A 184 -5.12 20.05 5.65
CA ALA A 184 -3.97 20.61 4.95
C ALA A 184 -3.27 21.70 5.78
N GLU A 185 -4.03 22.64 6.33
CA GLU A 185 -3.56 23.68 7.27
C GLU A 185 -2.78 23.04 8.43
N ALA A 186 -3.35 22.03 9.09
CA ALA A 186 -2.67 21.35 10.21
C ALA A 186 -1.39 20.62 9.78
N VAL A 187 -1.32 20.08 8.56
CA VAL A 187 -0.10 19.45 8.03
C VAL A 187 0.95 20.51 7.70
N VAL A 188 0.56 21.68 7.19
CA VAL A 188 1.46 22.80 6.93
C VAL A 188 2.00 23.37 8.24
N ASP A 189 1.12 23.70 9.18
CA ASP A 189 1.46 24.41 10.42
C ASP A 189 2.28 23.55 11.39
N ASP A 190 1.92 22.27 11.55
CA ASP A 190 2.53 21.39 12.56
C ASP A 190 3.64 20.48 11.98
N TRP A 191 3.70 20.32 10.65
CA TRP A 191 4.57 19.34 9.97
C TRP A 191 5.28 19.89 8.72
N ASP A 192 5.32 21.22 8.54
CA ASP A 192 5.99 21.89 7.42
C ASP A 192 5.54 21.37 6.03
N GLY A 193 4.30 20.91 5.93
CA GLY A 193 3.73 20.35 4.69
C GLY A 193 4.06 18.87 4.45
N ASP A 194 4.90 18.24 5.28
CA ASP A 194 5.23 16.81 5.16
C ASP A 194 4.27 15.94 5.98
N ALA A 195 3.24 15.42 5.31
CA ALA A 195 2.30 14.50 5.94
C ALA A 195 2.95 13.19 6.44
N ALA A 196 4.05 12.69 5.85
CA ALA A 196 4.71 11.48 6.34
C ALA A 196 5.41 11.71 7.68
N ALA A 197 5.89 12.94 7.95
CA ALA A 197 6.57 13.31 9.20
C ALA A 197 5.74 12.97 10.45
N ILE A 198 4.41 12.94 10.34
CA ILE A 198 3.50 12.52 11.40
C ILE A 198 3.91 11.16 12.01
N TRP A 199 4.36 10.21 11.18
CA TRP A 199 4.77 8.86 11.61
C TRP A 199 6.25 8.53 11.35
N THR A 200 7.01 9.38 10.68
CA THR A 200 8.45 9.15 10.43
C THR A 200 9.37 10.01 11.30
N HIS A 201 8.93 11.21 11.69
CA HIS A 201 9.77 12.17 12.41
C HIS A 201 10.12 11.69 13.82
N ASP A 202 11.42 11.66 14.12
CA ASP A 202 12.04 11.20 15.36
C ASP A 202 11.82 9.72 15.71
N ALA A 203 11.57 8.86 14.72
CA ALA A 203 11.33 7.42 14.91
C ALA A 203 10.31 7.13 16.04
N PRO A 204 9.06 7.61 15.88
CA PRO A 204 8.10 7.65 16.97
C PRO A 204 7.60 6.26 17.36
N SER A 205 7.22 6.09 18.62
CA SER A 205 6.48 4.90 19.07
C SER A 205 5.05 4.90 18.51
N GLY A 206 4.41 3.73 18.47
CA GLY A 206 3.01 3.59 18.09
C GLY A 206 2.05 4.48 18.90
N PRO A 207 2.13 4.55 20.24
CA PRO A 207 1.34 5.49 21.04
C PRO A 207 1.57 6.96 20.68
N GLU A 208 2.79 7.35 20.33
CA GLU A 208 3.08 8.73 19.92
C GLU A 208 2.48 9.03 18.54
N VAL A 209 2.59 8.12 17.56
CA VAL A 209 1.89 8.28 16.27
C VAL A 209 0.37 8.34 16.47
N LEU A 210 -0.20 7.49 17.32
CA LEU A 210 -1.64 7.56 17.63
C LEU A 210 -2.03 8.93 18.17
N LYS A 211 -1.23 9.48 19.10
CA LYS A 211 -1.46 10.80 19.68
C LYS A 211 -1.38 11.90 18.62
N ARG A 212 -0.39 11.86 17.72
CA ARG A 212 -0.24 12.80 16.60
C ARG A 212 -1.44 12.73 15.65
N LEU A 213 -1.83 11.53 15.22
CA LEU A 213 -3.01 11.30 14.38
C LEU A 213 -4.29 11.85 15.01
N LYS A 214 -4.50 11.65 16.32
CA LYS A 214 -5.69 12.16 17.03
C LYS A 214 -5.77 13.68 17.13
N LYS A 215 -4.67 14.40 16.93
CA LYS A 215 -4.68 15.87 16.89
C LYS A 215 -5.16 16.40 15.55
N LEU A 216 -5.07 15.62 14.48
CA LEU A 216 -5.45 16.06 13.14
C LEU A 216 -6.96 16.35 13.05
N PRO A 217 -7.37 17.42 12.36
CA PRO A 217 -8.78 17.73 12.14
C PRO A 217 -9.53 16.56 11.48
N GLY A 218 -10.58 16.09 12.15
CA GLY A 218 -11.43 15.00 11.67
C GLY A 218 -10.93 13.58 11.99
N PHE A 219 -9.81 13.43 12.70
CA PHE A 219 -9.29 12.14 13.16
C PHE A 219 -9.70 11.85 14.61
N GLY A 220 -10.88 11.26 14.78
CA GLY A 220 -11.29 10.68 16.06
C GLY A 220 -10.51 9.41 16.42
N GLU A 221 -10.67 8.94 17.66
CA GLU A 221 -10.04 7.73 18.22
C GLU A 221 -10.05 6.54 17.25
N GLN A 222 -11.21 6.22 16.68
CA GLN A 222 -11.37 5.09 15.78
C GLN A 222 -10.54 5.24 14.50
N LYS A 223 -10.58 6.41 13.86
CA LYS A 223 -9.83 6.66 12.61
C LYS A 223 -8.32 6.63 12.85
N ALA A 224 -7.88 7.28 13.92
CA ALA A 224 -6.47 7.29 14.29
C ALA A 224 -5.94 5.88 14.55
N LYS A 225 -6.70 5.02 15.23
CA LYS A 225 -6.34 3.61 15.44
C LYS A 225 -6.32 2.79 14.15
N ILE A 226 -7.33 2.95 13.28
CA ILE A 226 -7.35 2.27 11.98
C ILE A 226 -6.15 2.71 11.13
N PHE A 227 -5.84 4.01 11.11
CA PHE A 227 -4.72 4.54 10.34
C PHE A 227 -3.38 4.03 10.89
N LEU A 228 -3.19 4.02 12.21
CA LEU A 228 -2.00 3.41 12.81
C LEU A 228 -1.88 1.92 12.50
N ALA A 229 -2.99 1.17 12.51
CA ALA A 229 -2.98 -0.23 12.10
C ALA A 229 -2.59 -0.38 10.62
N LEU A 230 -3.08 0.50 9.74
CA LEU A 230 -2.73 0.50 8.31
C LEU A 230 -1.22 0.76 8.13
N LEU A 231 -0.68 1.75 8.84
CA LEU A 231 0.75 2.06 8.83
C LEU A 231 1.59 0.82 9.18
N GLY A 232 1.25 0.15 10.29
CA GLY A 232 2.05 -0.99 10.77
C GLY A 232 1.83 -2.30 10.01
N LYS A 233 0.63 -2.51 9.44
CA LYS A 233 0.32 -3.74 8.68
C LYS A 233 0.80 -3.68 7.25
N GLN A 234 0.67 -2.53 6.59
CA GLN A 234 0.88 -2.40 5.16
C GLN A 234 2.04 -1.49 4.81
N LEU A 235 2.27 -0.40 5.56
CA LEU A 235 3.27 0.61 5.21
C LEU A 235 4.57 0.49 6.01
N SER A 236 4.88 -0.72 6.50
CA SER A 236 6.15 -1.07 7.18
C SER A 236 6.51 -0.21 8.40
N PHE A 237 5.55 0.48 9.03
CA PHE A 237 5.80 1.18 10.28
C PHE A 237 6.01 0.18 11.43
N ASP A 238 7.15 0.27 12.10
CA ASP A 238 7.59 -0.68 13.11
C ASP A 238 7.75 -0.07 14.52
N GLY A 239 7.28 1.16 14.73
CA GLY A 239 7.38 1.86 16.00
C GLY A 239 6.79 1.08 17.18
N GLU A 240 7.52 1.03 18.29
CA GLU A 240 7.18 0.19 19.44
C GLU A 240 5.72 0.37 19.93
N GLY A 241 5.02 -0.73 20.21
CA GLY A 241 3.67 -0.71 20.79
C GLY A 241 2.54 -0.31 19.83
N TRP A 242 2.80 -0.26 18.51
CA TRP A 242 1.78 0.16 17.55
C TRP A 242 0.57 -0.78 17.47
N ARG A 243 0.74 -2.09 17.70
CA ARG A 243 -0.36 -3.07 17.65
C ARG A 243 -1.33 -2.87 18.80
N GLU A 244 -0.80 -2.69 20.01
CA GLU A 244 -1.54 -2.44 21.23
C GLU A 244 -2.24 -1.07 21.17
N ALA A 245 -1.53 -0.05 20.71
CA ALA A 245 -2.07 1.30 20.55
C ALA A 245 -3.22 1.34 19.51
N SER A 246 -3.11 0.57 18.44
CA SER A 246 -4.14 0.48 17.39
C SER A 246 -5.22 -0.58 17.64
N ALA A 247 -5.21 -1.26 18.79
CA ALA A 247 -6.22 -2.28 19.11
C ALA A 247 -7.66 -1.70 19.07
N PRO A 248 -8.64 -2.46 18.53
CA PRO A 248 -8.52 -3.84 18.08
C PRO A 248 -8.15 -3.99 16.58
N TYR A 249 -7.74 -2.91 15.91
CA TYR A 249 -7.41 -2.90 14.48
C TYR A 249 -6.00 -3.45 14.20
N GLY A 250 -5.08 -3.30 15.15
CA GLY A 250 -3.71 -3.81 15.05
C GLY A 250 -3.55 -5.33 15.25
N GLU A 251 -4.61 -6.02 15.68
CA GLU A 251 -4.64 -7.48 15.89
C GLU A 251 -4.29 -8.23 14.59
N ALA A 252 -3.51 -9.31 14.69
CA ALA A 252 -2.96 -10.02 13.53
C ALA A 252 -4.05 -10.53 12.57
N ASP A 253 -5.12 -11.12 13.12
CA ASP A 253 -6.21 -11.73 12.34
C ASP A 253 -7.42 -10.79 12.17
N ALA A 254 -7.26 -9.49 12.40
CA ALA A 254 -8.35 -8.55 12.17
C ALA A 254 -8.71 -8.49 10.68
N LYS A 255 -10.03 -8.45 10.39
CA LYS A 255 -10.61 -8.29 9.04
C LYS A 255 -11.70 -7.22 9.05
N ARG A 256 -11.45 -6.10 9.72
CA ARG A 256 -12.51 -5.15 10.13
C ARG A 256 -12.34 -3.75 9.56
N SER A 257 -11.20 -3.44 8.95
CA SER A 257 -10.84 -2.09 8.53
C SER A 257 -9.99 -2.06 7.27
N VAL A 258 -9.71 -0.86 6.76
CA VAL A 258 -8.82 -0.69 5.59
C VAL A 258 -7.40 -1.20 5.83
N ALA A 259 -6.97 -1.26 7.09
CA ALA A 259 -5.68 -1.85 7.47
C ALA A 259 -5.58 -3.35 7.13
N ASP A 260 -6.72 -4.01 6.88
CA ASP A 260 -6.83 -5.44 6.65
C ASP A 260 -7.05 -5.79 5.16
N ILE A 261 -6.95 -4.80 4.26
CA ILE A 261 -7.18 -4.95 2.81
C ILE A 261 -5.84 -4.99 2.09
N TYR A 262 -5.46 -6.16 1.61
CA TYR A 262 -4.20 -6.40 0.86
C TYR A 262 -4.45 -6.66 -0.62
N ASP A 263 -5.68 -7.00 -0.98
CA ASP A 263 -6.08 -7.39 -2.32
C ASP A 263 -7.62 -7.33 -2.45
N ARG A 264 -8.12 -7.75 -3.61
CA ARG A 264 -9.55 -7.78 -3.89
C ARG A 264 -10.33 -8.76 -2.99
N GLU A 265 -9.72 -9.86 -2.58
CA GLU A 265 -10.38 -10.88 -1.75
C GLU A 265 -10.60 -10.35 -0.33
N SER A 266 -9.53 -9.87 0.30
CA SER A 266 -9.58 -9.22 1.62
C SER A 266 -10.48 -7.97 1.64
N LEU A 267 -10.56 -7.21 0.54
CA LEU A 267 -11.55 -6.12 0.38
C LEU A 267 -12.99 -6.63 0.56
N LEU A 268 -13.33 -7.78 -0.03
CA LEU A 268 -14.67 -8.39 0.10
C LEU A 268 -14.90 -8.88 1.53
N GLU A 269 -13.92 -9.52 2.17
CA GLU A 269 -14.03 -9.96 3.56
C GLU A 269 -14.27 -8.80 4.54
N VAL A 270 -13.56 -7.68 4.36
CA VAL A 270 -13.74 -6.48 5.19
C VAL A 270 -15.13 -5.87 4.96
N ARG A 271 -15.64 -5.86 3.72
CA ARG A 271 -17.02 -5.42 3.42
C ARG A 271 -18.04 -6.25 4.18
N GLU A 272 -17.91 -7.57 4.14
CA GLU A 272 -18.81 -8.50 4.82
C GLU A 272 -18.77 -8.27 6.34
N THR A 273 -17.57 -8.16 6.91
CA THR A 273 -17.38 -7.90 8.35
C THR A 273 -18.02 -6.56 8.76
N LYS A 274 -17.80 -5.48 8.00
CA LYS A 274 -18.42 -4.17 8.27
C LYS A 274 -19.95 -4.24 8.13
N ARG A 275 -20.48 -5.00 7.18
CA ARG A 275 -21.93 -5.18 6.99
C ARG A 275 -22.55 -5.94 8.17
N ALA A 276 -21.92 -7.03 8.61
CA ALA A 276 -22.34 -7.82 9.77
C ALA A 276 -22.34 -6.96 11.04
N ALA A 277 -21.26 -6.21 11.30
CA ALA A 277 -21.17 -5.32 12.46
C ALA A 277 -22.25 -4.23 12.46
N LYS A 278 -22.52 -3.60 11.29
CA LYS A 278 -23.62 -2.62 11.15
C LYS A 278 -25.00 -3.25 11.38
N ALA A 279 -25.22 -4.49 10.96
CA ALA A 279 -26.47 -5.21 11.18
C ALA A 279 -26.67 -5.53 12.67
N ALA A 280 -25.64 -6.04 13.34
CA ALA A 280 -25.66 -6.32 14.77
C ALA A 280 -25.96 -5.06 15.60
N ALA A 281 -25.24 -3.95 15.33
CA ALA A 281 -25.46 -2.68 16.03
C ALA A 281 -26.86 -2.06 15.78
N ARG A 282 -27.51 -2.38 14.66
CA ARG A 282 -28.91 -1.99 14.39
C ARG A 282 -29.90 -2.86 15.17
N ALA A 283 -29.62 -4.16 15.31
CA ALA A 283 -30.45 -5.08 16.08
C ALA A 283 -30.42 -4.73 17.58
N GLU A 284 -29.24 -4.42 18.13
CA GLU A 284 -29.08 -3.99 19.53
C GLU A 284 -29.83 -2.70 19.85
N LYS A 285 -29.85 -1.73 18.93
CA LYS A 285 -30.57 -0.46 19.11
C LYS A 285 -32.09 -0.58 19.02
N SER A 286 -32.59 -1.68 18.45
CA SER A 286 -34.02 -1.95 18.29
C SER A 286 -34.59 -2.88 19.37
N SER A 287 -33.74 -3.38 20.27
CA SER A 287 -34.10 -4.19 21.46
C SER A 287 -34.09 -3.36 22.73
#